data_AF-A6NUL7-F1
#
_entry.id   AF-A6NUL7-F1
#
_cell.length_a   1.000
_cell.length_b   1.000
_cell.length_c   1.000
_cell.angle_alpha   90.00
_cell.angle_beta   90.00
_cell.angle_gamma   90.00
#
_symmetry.space_group_name_H-M   'P 1'
#
loop_
_entity.id
_entity.type
_entity.pdbx_description
1 polymer ?
#
loop_
_entity_poly.entity_id
_entity_poly.type
_entity_poly.pdbx_seq_one_letter_code
_entity_poly.pdbx_strand_id
1 'polypeptide(L)'
;MSKELELYKAFIDGLVERKDSVTALWVKGDGFPKTEDNKAKNELLATLTPEQKGVLAEMLQDEHIAGIYTTLAYINKMMDLEGLELHQDGESYPNDHFESLHYDFISRCDGDEWPE
;
A
#
# COMPACT_ATOMS: atom_id res chain seq x y z
N MET A 1 -2.90 10.14 23.78
CA MET A 1 -2.56 10.55 22.41
C MET A 1 -3.64 11.52 21.93
N SER A 2 -3.27 12.61 21.24
CA SER A 2 -4.25 13.58 20.74
C SER A 2 -5.14 12.94 19.67
N LYS A 3 -6.35 13.47 19.47
CA LYS A 3 -7.31 12.93 18.48
C LYS A 3 -6.71 12.92 17.07
N GLU A 4 -5.98 13.96 16.69
CA GLU A 4 -5.27 14.05 15.40
C GLU A 4 -4.28 12.89 15.18
N LEU A 5 -3.56 12.47 16.23
CA LEU A 5 -2.57 11.39 16.15
C LEU A 5 -3.24 10.03 16.05
N GLU A 6 -4.32 9.79 16.79
CA GLU A 6 -5.12 8.57 16.64
C GLU A 6 -5.68 8.43 15.22
N LEU A 7 -6.18 9.53 14.65
CA LEU A 7 -6.69 9.56 13.28
C LEU A 7 -5.57 9.32 12.25
N TYR A 8 -4.41 9.94 12.43
CA TYR A 8 -3.24 9.71 11.58
C TYR A 8 -2.77 8.25 11.60
N LYS A 9 -2.59 7.68 12.80
CA LYS A 9 -2.19 6.27 12.95
C LYS A 9 -3.19 5.34 12.30
N ALA A 10 -4.49 5.53 12.55
CA ALA A 10 -5.55 4.75 11.94
C ALA A 10 -5.59 4.89 10.41
N PHE A 11 -5.26 6.06 9.85
CA PHE A 11 -5.16 6.26 8.41
C PHE A 11 -4.04 5.41 7.79
N ILE A 12 -2.84 5.48 8.36
CA ILE A 12 -1.69 4.69 7.90
C ILE A 12 -1.93 3.18 8.12
N ASP A 13 -2.40 2.79 9.30
CA ASP A 13 -2.71 1.38 9.61
C ASP A 13 -3.78 0.83 8.66
N GLY A 14 -4.78 1.64 8.30
CA GLY A 14 -5.78 1.28 7.29
C GLY A 14 -5.20 1.04 5.89
N LEU A 15 -4.13 1.74 5.51
CA LEU A 15 -3.40 1.46 4.27
C LEU A 15 -2.57 0.18 4.38
N VAL A 16 -1.95 -0.07 5.53
CA VAL A 16 -1.16 -1.28 5.82
C VAL A 16 -2.05 -2.53 5.74
N GLU A 17 -3.28 -2.47 6.29
CA GLU A 17 -4.28 -3.53 6.14
C GLU A 17 -4.63 -3.86 4.66
N ARG A 18 -4.41 -2.91 3.76
CA ARG A 18 -4.70 -3.00 2.31
C ARG A 18 -3.43 -3.18 1.47
N LYS A 19 -2.29 -3.44 2.10
CA LYS A 19 -1.01 -3.63 1.41
C LYS A 19 -0.99 -4.89 0.55
N ASP A 20 -1.79 -5.91 0.86
CA ASP A 20 -1.74 -7.19 0.14
C ASP A 20 -2.48 -7.08 -1.20
N SER A 21 -1.75 -7.29 -2.28
CA SER A 21 -2.24 -7.17 -3.65
C SER A 21 -3.15 -8.35 -4.02
N VAL A 22 -4.42 -8.04 -4.29
CA VAL A 22 -5.38 -9.02 -4.83
C VAL A 22 -4.86 -9.67 -6.13
N THR A 23 -4.14 -8.91 -6.95
CA THR A 23 -3.57 -9.40 -8.20
C THR A 23 -2.42 -10.39 -7.95
N ALA A 24 -1.54 -10.10 -7.00
CA ALA A 24 -0.48 -11.02 -6.59
C ALA A 24 -1.06 -12.33 -6.03
N LEU A 25 -2.11 -12.23 -5.21
CA LEU A 25 -2.84 -13.38 -4.67
C LEU A 25 -3.42 -14.26 -5.79
N TRP A 26 -4.05 -13.66 -6.80
CA TRP A 26 -4.58 -14.41 -7.95
C TRP A 26 -3.49 -15.11 -8.76
N VAL A 27 -2.37 -14.42 -9.02
CA VAL A 27 -1.22 -14.99 -9.76
C VAL A 27 -0.62 -16.19 -9.03
N LYS A 28 -0.50 -16.09 -7.70
CA LYS A 28 0.00 -17.19 -6.86
C LYS A 28 -0.98 -18.37 -6.79
N GLY A 29 -2.28 -18.12 -6.92
CA GLY A 29 -3.34 -19.12 -6.90
C GLY A 29 -3.78 -19.61 -8.30
N ASP A 30 -5.09 -19.69 -8.50
CA ASP A 30 -5.74 -20.26 -9.70
C ASP A 30 -5.86 -19.29 -10.89
N GLY A 31 -5.22 -18.13 -10.78
CA GLY A 31 -5.26 -17.05 -11.76
C GLY A 31 -6.44 -16.09 -11.56
N PHE A 32 -6.62 -15.21 -12.54
CA PHE A 32 -7.64 -14.17 -12.56
C PHE A 32 -9.05 -14.76 -12.74
N PRO A 33 -10.13 -14.01 -12.39
CA PRO A 33 -11.51 -14.39 -12.70
C PRO A 33 -11.67 -14.81 -14.16
N LYS A 34 -12.43 -15.88 -14.42
CA LYS A 34 -12.59 -16.48 -15.75
C LYS A 34 -13.55 -15.66 -16.62
N THR A 35 -13.04 -14.55 -17.15
CA THR A 35 -13.69 -13.66 -18.10
C THR A 35 -12.88 -13.61 -19.41
N GLU A 36 -13.50 -13.20 -20.52
CA GLU A 36 -12.79 -13.05 -21.81
C GLU A 36 -11.60 -12.07 -21.70
N ASP A 37 -11.76 -10.97 -20.97
CA ASP A 37 -10.68 -9.98 -20.76
C ASP A 37 -9.45 -10.55 -20.03
N ASN A 38 -9.66 -11.58 -19.19
CA ASN A 38 -8.61 -12.22 -18.42
C ASN A 38 -8.07 -13.49 -19.10
N LYS A 39 -8.58 -13.86 -20.28
CA LYS A 39 -8.21 -15.10 -20.96
C LYS A 39 -6.71 -15.19 -21.23
N ALA A 40 -6.14 -14.18 -21.87
CA ALA A 40 -4.71 -14.14 -22.18
C ALA A 40 -3.83 -14.18 -20.91
N LYS A 41 -4.26 -13.50 -19.83
CA LYS A 41 -3.55 -13.54 -18.54
C LYS A 41 -3.56 -14.95 -17.96
N ASN A 42 -4.72 -15.60 -17.96
CA ASN A 42 -4.87 -16.97 -17.42
C ASN A 42 -4.13 -18.01 -18.26
N GLU A 43 -4.14 -17.87 -19.59
CA GLU A 43 -3.36 -18.72 -20.50
C GLU A 43 -1.86 -18.58 -20.24
N LEU A 44 -1.35 -17.35 -20.07
CA LEU A 44 0.03 -17.11 -19.67
C LEU A 44 0.35 -17.78 -18.32
N LEU A 45 -0.46 -17.53 -17.30
CA LEU A 45 -0.25 -18.10 -15.96
C LEU A 45 -0.28 -19.63 -15.97
N ALA A 46 -1.04 -20.26 -16.86
CA ALA A 46 -1.08 -21.72 -16.98
C ALA A 46 0.23 -22.33 -17.52
N THR A 47 1.07 -21.53 -18.19
CA THR A 47 2.39 -21.98 -18.68
C THR A 47 3.50 -21.89 -17.64
N LEU A 48 3.26 -21.20 -16.53
CA LEU A 48 4.27 -20.95 -15.50
C LEU A 48 4.29 -22.06 -14.45
N THR A 49 5.47 -22.42 -13.98
CA THR A 49 5.61 -23.29 -12.80
C THR A 49 5.15 -22.56 -11.53
N PRO A 50 4.85 -23.29 -10.43
CA PRO A 50 4.52 -22.66 -9.15
C PRO A 50 5.59 -21.67 -8.66
N GLU A 51 6.87 -21.98 -8.87
CA GLU A 51 7.99 -21.12 -8.48
C GLU A 51 7.99 -19.82 -9.30
N GLN A 52 7.77 -19.91 -10.62
CA GLN A 52 7.69 -18.75 -11.50
C GLN A 52 6.49 -17.86 -11.16
N LYS A 53 5.34 -18.46 -10.81
CA LYS A 53 4.18 -17.72 -10.29
C LYS A 53 4.50 -17.03 -8.97
N GLY A 54 5.28 -17.68 -8.10
CA GLY A 54 5.76 -17.10 -6.86
C GLY A 54 6.56 -15.81 -7.09
N VAL A 55 7.55 -15.85 -7.97
CA VAL A 55 8.36 -14.68 -8.34
C VAL A 55 7.50 -13.57 -8.95
N LEU A 56 6.59 -13.90 -9.87
CA LEU A 56 5.71 -12.90 -10.48
C LEU A 56 4.76 -12.27 -9.45
N ALA A 57 4.22 -13.07 -8.53
CA ALA A 57 3.36 -12.57 -7.47
C ALA A 57 4.11 -11.64 -6.51
N GLU A 58 5.36 -11.95 -6.17
CA GLU A 58 6.23 -11.08 -5.36
C GLU A 58 6.47 -9.73 -6.05
N MET A 59 6.84 -9.74 -7.34
CA MET A 59 7.00 -8.50 -8.11
C MET A 59 5.73 -7.63 -8.13
N LEU A 60 4.56 -8.25 -8.24
CA LEU A 60 3.27 -7.55 -8.25
C LEU A 60 2.88 -7.03 -6.86
N GLN A 61 3.31 -7.72 -5.80
CA GLN A 61 3.14 -7.29 -4.42
C GLN A 61 4.02 -6.07 -4.13
N ASP A 62 5.29 -6.12 -4.53
CA ASP A 62 6.26 -5.04 -4.37
C ASP A 62 5.79 -3.78 -5.11
N GLU A 63 5.33 -3.93 -6.36
CA GLU A 63 4.82 -2.80 -7.14
C GLU A 63 3.55 -2.18 -6.52
N HIS A 64 2.67 -2.99 -5.93
CA HIS A 64 1.48 -2.47 -5.25
C HIS A 64 1.84 -1.64 -4.02
N ILE A 65 2.79 -2.12 -3.21
CA ILE A 65 3.33 -1.36 -2.06
C ILE A 65 4.03 -0.08 -2.55
N ALA A 66 4.87 -0.18 -3.60
CA ALA A 66 5.57 0.95 -4.18
C ALA A 66 4.61 2.04 -4.72
N GLY A 67 3.47 1.64 -5.28
CA GLY A 67 2.42 2.56 -5.72
C GLY A 67 1.80 3.36 -4.57
N ILE A 68 1.50 2.70 -3.44
CA ILE A 68 1.00 3.37 -2.23
C ILE A 68 2.08 4.31 -1.68
N TYR A 69 3.31 3.81 -1.52
CA TYR A 69 4.46 4.59 -1.05
C TYR A 69 4.69 5.86 -1.89
N THR A 70 4.70 5.73 -3.21
CA THR A 70 4.92 6.86 -4.14
C THR A 70 3.82 7.91 -4.00
N THR A 71 2.58 7.48 -3.83
CA THR A 71 1.44 8.38 -3.62
C THR A 71 1.58 9.16 -2.31
N LEU A 72 1.94 8.47 -1.22
CA LEU A 72 2.17 9.10 0.08
C LEU A 72 3.37 10.06 0.04
N ALA A 73 4.45 9.70 -0.65
CA ALA A 73 5.61 10.58 -0.83
C ALA A 73 5.27 11.85 -1.61
N TYR A 74 4.43 11.73 -2.64
CA TYR A 74 3.90 12.90 -3.36
C TYR A 74 3.06 13.78 -2.43
N ILE A 75 2.14 13.21 -1.66
CA ILE A 75 1.32 13.96 -0.70
C ILE A 75 2.21 14.69 0.32
N ASN A 76 3.20 14.02 0.91
CA ASN A 76 4.13 14.65 1.86
C ASN A 76 4.82 15.86 1.25
N LYS A 77 5.34 15.72 0.02
CA LYS A 77 5.96 16.83 -0.72
C LYS A 77 4.99 18.01 -0.90
N MET A 78 3.72 17.75 -1.17
CA MET A 78 2.70 18.79 -1.30
C MET A 78 2.40 19.47 0.05
N MET A 79 2.43 18.71 1.15
CA MET A 79 2.28 19.26 2.50
C MET A 79 3.47 20.17 2.85
N ASP A 80 4.70 19.75 2.53
CA ASP A 80 5.93 20.48 2.84
C ASP A 80 6.12 21.76 2.02
N LEU A 81 5.77 21.72 0.72
CA LEU A 81 6.14 22.77 -0.22
C LEU A 81 4.98 23.64 -0.69
N GLU A 82 3.76 23.11 -0.65
CA GLU A 82 2.59 23.75 -1.27
C GLU A 82 1.44 24.00 -0.29
N GLY A 83 1.64 23.67 0.99
CA GLY A 83 0.65 23.91 2.05
C GLY A 83 -0.60 23.04 1.93
N LEU A 84 -0.49 21.85 1.32
CA LEU A 84 -1.55 20.86 1.38
C LEU A 84 -1.77 20.44 2.83
N GLU A 85 -3.03 20.31 3.25
CA GLU A 85 -3.41 19.77 4.55
C GLU A 85 -4.40 18.62 4.35
N LEU A 86 -4.21 17.52 5.10
CA LEU A 86 -5.15 16.41 5.16
C LEU A 86 -6.02 16.59 6.41
N HIS A 87 -7.34 16.57 6.25
CA HIS A 87 -8.28 16.77 7.35
C HIS A 87 -9.26 15.60 7.46
N GLN A 88 -9.52 15.15 8.68
CA GLN A 88 -10.58 14.19 9.00
C GLN A 88 -11.32 14.62 10.27
N ASP A 89 -12.65 14.62 10.22
CA ASP A 89 -13.51 14.96 11.36
C ASP A 89 -13.15 16.29 12.05
N GLY A 90 -12.74 17.28 11.24
CA GLY A 90 -12.35 18.61 11.68
C GLY A 90 -10.93 18.72 12.26
N GLU A 91 -10.19 17.63 12.33
CA GLU A 91 -8.78 17.61 12.76
C GLU A 91 -7.86 17.60 11.53
N SER A 92 -6.80 18.40 11.56
CA SER A 92 -5.71 18.29 10.58
C SER A 92 -4.80 17.14 10.98
N TYR A 93 -4.39 16.31 10.02
CA TYR A 93 -3.32 15.36 10.27
C TYR A 93 -2.03 16.12 10.53
N PRO A 94 -1.22 15.65 11.49
CA PRO A 94 0.11 16.18 11.68
C PRO A 94 1.00 15.84 10.48
N ASN A 95 1.89 16.76 10.14
CA ASN A 95 2.95 16.53 9.16
C ASN A 95 4.27 16.23 9.89
N ASP A 96 4.95 15.16 9.50
CA ASP A 96 6.25 14.75 10.02
C ASP A 96 6.35 14.68 11.56
N HIS A 97 5.29 14.23 12.25
CA HIS A 97 5.31 14.08 13.71
C HIS A 97 6.16 12.88 14.18
N PHE A 98 6.05 11.74 13.48
CA PHE A 98 6.90 10.58 13.70
C PHE A 98 7.97 10.54 12.60
N GLU A 99 7.53 10.14 11.41
CA GLU A 99 8.25 10.24 10.16
C GLU A 99 7.27 10.81 9.11
N SER A 100 7.75 10.98 7.89
CA SER A 100 6.87 11.27 6.75
C SER A 100 5.86 10.14 6.50
N LEU A 101 4.72 10.45 5.88
CA LEU A 101 3.63 9.51 5.59
C LEU A 101 4.10 8.18 4.96
N HIS A 102 5.03 8.26 4.01
CA HIS A 102 5.50 7.11 3.26
C HIS A 102 6.49 6.25 4.05
N TYR A 103 7.29 6.87 4.94
CA TYR A 103 8.16 6.14 5.85
C TYR A 103 7.35 5.44 6.96
N ASP A 104 6.35 6.12 7.53
CA ASP A 104 5.47 5.47 8.51
C ASP A 104 4.72 4.28 7.92
N PHE A 105 4.24 4.40 6.67
CA PHE A 105 3.61 3.30 5.95
C PHE A 105 4.55 2.10 5.75
N ILE A 106 5.80 2.31 5.30
CA ILE A 106 6.71 1.17 5.07
C ILE A 106 7.15 0.52 6.38
N SER A 107 7.45 1.30 7.42
CA SER A 107 7.75 0.77 8.76
C SER A 107 6.61 -0.09 9.30
N ARG A 108 5.35 0.36 9.13
CA ARG A 108 4.18 -0.45 9.54
C ARG A 108 3.99 -1.68 8.66
N CYS A 109 4.34 -1.63 7.37
CA CYS A 109 4.36 -2.83 6.53
C CYS A 109 5.39 -3.86 7.00
N ASP A 110 6.53 -3.41 7.53
CA ASP A 110 7.61 -4.24 8.07
C ASP A 110 7.31 -4.76 9.50
N GLY A 111 6.23 -4.27 10.11
CA GLY A 111 5.75 -4.70 11.42
C GLY A 111 6.27 -3.88 12.61
N ASP A 112 6.85 -2.70 12.35
CA ASP A 112 7.32 -1.81 13.41
C ASP A 112 6.14 -1.22 14.20
N GLU A 113 6.25 -1.18 15.52
CA GLU A 113 5.27 -0.51 16.39
C GLU A 113 5.41 1.02 16.31
N TRP A 114 4.29 1.73 16.50
CA TRP A 114 4.29 3.19 16.54
C TRP A 114 5.17 3.71 17.69
N PRO A 115 5.95 4.80 17.49
CA PRO A 115 6.69 5.44 18.58
C PRO A 115 5.75 5.98 19.68
N GLU A 116 6.29 6.03 20.91
CA GLU A 116 5.65 6.61 22.10
C GLU A 116 5.64 8.15 22.08
#